data_AF-A0A0R0JT51-F1
#
_entry.id   AF-A0A0R0JT51-F1
#
_cell.length_a   1.000
_cell.length_b   1.000
_cell.length_c   1.000
_cell.angle_alpha   90.00
_cell.angle_beta   90.00
_cell.angle_gamma   90.00
#
_symmetry.space_group_name_H-M   'P 1'
#
loop_
_entity.id
_entity.type
_entity.pdbx_description
1 polymer ?
#
loop_
_entity_poly.entity_id
_entity_poly.type
_entity_poly.pdbx_seq_one_letter_code
_entity_poly.pdbx_strand_id
1 'polypeptide(L)'
;MYGGDEVSIIVINLGSHTCKVGYAGKDAPKVVLPFRYLEHTLSHTYVVGAIDHMDIDGIAGINDENSDKTKGKCKLYVGSQSLGYRRDHMEVMSPLKNGVVVDYNVVYNIWDHALRLVLIIDSGYNRIIILSIFFFFL
;
A
#
# COMPACT_ATOMS: atom_id res chain seq x y z
N MET A 1 -23.16 -27.44 -20.03
CA MET A 1 -22.36 -27.21 -18.81
C MET A 1 -22.12 -25.72 -18.72
N TYR A 2 -22.51 -25.07 -17.63
CA TYR A 2 -22.29 -23.63 -17.47
C TYR A 2 -20.79 -23.41 -17.23
N GLY A 3 -20.03 -23.24 -18.31
CA GLY A 3 -18.65 -22.75 -18.26
C GLY A 3 -18.68 -21.25 -18.00
N GLY A 4 -19.29 -20.84 -16.89
CA GLY A 4 -19.18 -19.47 -16.45
C GLY A 4 -17.73 -19.26 -16.07
N ASP A 5 -17.05 -18.32 -16.73
CA ASP A 5 -15.75 -17.82 -16.31
C ASP A 5 -15.80 -17.64 -14.79
N GLU A 6 -15.01 -18.41 -14.06
CA GLU A 6 -14.97 -18.35 -12.61
C GLU A 6 -14.35 -17.01 -12.22
N VAL A 7 -15.22 -16.03 -11.98
CA VAL A 7 -14.84 -14.71 -11.47
C VAL A 7 -14.39 -14.90 -10.03
N SER A 8 -13.10 -14.65 -9.78
CA SER A 8 -12.57 -14.67 -8.42
C SER A 8 -12.78 -13.29 -7.79
N ILE A 9 -13.34 -13.28 -6.58
CA ILE A 9 -13.52 -12.06 -5.79
C ILE A 9 -12.43 -12.03 -4.73
N ILE A 10 -11.68 -10.93 -4.67
CA ILE A 10 -10.75 -10.66 -3.57
C ILE A 10 -11.43 -9.73 -2.57
N VAL A 11 -11.44 -10.14 -1.31
CA VAL A 11 -11.88 -9.35 -0.17
C VAL A 11 -10.66 -8.72 0.50
N ILE A 12 -10.68 -7.40 0.64
CA ILE A 12 -9.69 -6.64 1.42
C ILE A 12 -10.40 -6.08 2.65
N ASN A 13 -9.88 -6.39 3.84
CA ASN A 13 -10.30 -5.80 5.11
C ASN A 13 -9.16 -4.95 5.67
N LEU A 14 -9.43 -3.65 5.81
CA LEU A 14 -8.54 -2.68 6.41
C LEU A 14 -8.91 -2.44 7.88
N GLY A 15 -8.26 -3.17 8.79
CA GLY A 15 -8.34 -2.88 10.22
C GLY A 15 -7.31 -1.85 10.67
N SER A 16 -7.52 -1.25 11.85
CA SER A 16 -6.66 -0.22 12.43
C SER A 16 -5.20 -0.63 12.67
N HIS A 17 -4.95 -1.93 12.76
CA HIS A 17 -3.63 -2.50 12.98
C HIS A 17 -3.23 -3.52 11.91
N THR A 18 -4.18 -4.14 11.22
CA THR A 18 -3.93 -5.27 10.32
C THR A 18 -4.76 -5.14 9.05
N CYS A 19 -4.12 -5.34 7.90
CA CYS A 19 -4.76 -5.55 6.61
C CYS A 19 -4.83 -7.05 6.34
N LYS A 20 -6.04 -7.53 6.00
CA LYS A 20 -6.30 -8.94 5.68
C LYS A 20 -6.82 -9.00 4.25
N VAL A 21 -6.24 -9.88 3.44
CA VAL A 21 -6.64 -10.06 2.03
C VAL A 21 -6.82 -11.54 1.73
N GLY A 22 -7.88 -11.89 1.00
CA GLY A 22 -8.14 -13.28 0.59
C GLY A 22 -9.28 -13.38 -0.42
N TYR A 23 -9.52 -14.60 -0.90
CA TYR A 23 -10.64 -14.87 -1.81
C TYR A 23 -11.95 -14.98 -1.05
N ALA A 24 -13.02 -14.43 -1.63
CA ALA A 24 -14.37 -14.62 -1.09
C ALA A 24 -14.73 -16.12 -1.02
N GLY A 25 -15.47 -16.50 0.02
CA GLY A 25 -15.89 -17.89 0.23
C GLY A 25 -14.80 -18.83 0.76
N LYS A 26 -13.58 -18.34 1.04
CA LYS A 26 -12.56 -19.12 1.78
C LYS A 26 -12.70 -18.90 3.28
N ASP A 27 -12.28 -19.90 4.05
CA ASP A 27 -12.39 -19.93 5.52
C ASP A 27 -11.49 -18.90 6.23
N ALA A 28 -10.33 -18.61 5.64
CA ALA A 28 -9.34 -17.70 6.22
C ALA A 28 -8.77 -16.74 5.17
N PRO A 29 -8.31 -15.54 5.56
CA PRO A 29 -7.57 -14.66 4.67
C PRO A 29 -6.29 -15.36 4.19
N LYS A 30 -5.92 -15.11 2.93
CA LYS A 30 -4.68 -15.65 2.35
C LYS A 30 -3.45 -14.94 2.92
N VAL A 31 -3.59 -13.65 3.19
CA VAL A 31 -2.52 -12.79 3.70
C VAL A 31 -3.05 -11.95 4.86
N VAL A 32 -2.27 -11.87 5.93
CA VAL A 32 -2.46 -10.92 7.03
C VAL A 32 -1.16 -10.16 7.21
N LEU A 33 -1.21 -8.84 7.10
CA LEU A 33 -0.06 -7.97 7.26
C LEU A 33 -0.40 -6.78 8.17
N PRO A 34 0.59 -6.14 8.81
CA PRO A 34 0.36 -4.91 9.54
C PRO A 34 -0.19 -3.82 8.62
N PHE A 35 -1.21 -3.11 9.07
CA PHE A 35 -1.71 -1.89 8.41
C PHE A 35 -0.92 -0.67 8.92
N ARG A 36 0.39 -0.73 8.67
CA ARG A 36 1.40 0.23 9.13
C ARG A 36 2.50 0.33 8.07
N TYR A 37 3.26 1.41 8.12
CA TYR A 37 4.42 1.62 7.25
C TYR A 37 5.59 2.16 8.06
N LEU A 38 6.81 1.98 7.56
CA LEU A 38 7.96 2.72 8.07
C LEU A 38 8.17 3.98 7.24
N GLU A 39 8.30 5.10 7.94
CA GLU A 39 8.73 6.36 7.36
C GLU A 39 10.22 6.57 7.71
N HIS A 40 11.04 6.83 6.69
CA HIS A 40 12.44 7.17 6.89
C HIS A 40 12.61 8.68 6.78
N THR A 41 12.96 9.32 7.89
CA THR A 41 13.26 10.75 7.93
C THR A 41 14.63 10.98 7.28
N LEU A 42 14.70 11.00 5.96
CA LEU A 42 15.87 11.59 5.29
C LEU A 42 15.83 13.08 5.56
N SER A 43 16.83 13.56 6.31
CA SER A 43 17.07 14.98 6.57
C SER A 43 16.73 15.81 5.33
N HIS A 44 15.76 16.72 5.47
CA HIS A 44 15.28 17.65 4.46
C HIS A 44 16.37 18.02 3.45
N THR A 45 16.40 17.35 2.29
CA THR A 45 17.08 17.95 1.15
C THR A 45 16.14 19.04 0.70
N TYR A 46 16.43 20.26 1.16
CA TYR A 46 15.74 21.47 0.75
C TYR A 46 15.61 21.46 -0.76
N VAL A 47 14.38 21.47 -1.28
CA VAL A 47 14.14 21.92 -2.65
C VAL A 47 14.22 23.45 -2.60
N VAL A 48 15.43 23.99 -2.46
CA VAL A 48 15.71 25.35 -2.94
C VAL A 48 15.85 25.21 -4.45
N GLY A 49 14.97 25.86 -5.21
CA GLY A 49 14.93 25.72 -6.66
C GLY A 49 16.26 26.04 -7.34
N ALA A 50 16.61 25.24 -8.35
CA ALA A 50 17.53 25.48 -9.48
C ALA A 50 17.87 24.09 -10.05
N ILE A 51 17.39 23.71 -11.23
CA ILE A 51 18.03 23.91 -12.54
C ILE A 51 19.36 23.15 -12.68
N ASP A 52 19.32 22.22 -13.62
CA ASP A 52 20.36 21.56 -14.40
C ASP A 52 21.08 20.28 -13.92
N HIS A 53 20.88 19.27 -14.76
CA HIS A 53 21.73 18.13 -15.11
C HIS A 53 21.66 16.80 -14.34
N MET A 54 21.04 15.85 -15.06
CA MET A 54 21.38 14.43 -15.25
C MET A 54 21.64 13.55 -14.02
N ASP A 55 20.67 12.71 -13.67
CA ASP A 55 20.85 11.27 -13.89
C ASP A 55 19.50 10.51 -13.98
N ILE A 56 19.53 9.48 -14.81
CA ILE A 56 18.43 8.76 -15.45
C ILE A 56 17.83 7.69 -14.52
N ASP A 57 16.54 7.77 -14.25
CA ASP A 57 15.59 6.66 -14.43
C ASP A 57 14.18 7.23 -14.34
N GLY A 58 13.65 7.59 -15.51
CA GLY A 58 12.38 8.26 -15.67
C GLY A 58 11.21 7.31 -15.62
N ILE A 59 10.24 7.60 -14.76
CA ILE A 59 8.84 7.57 -15.15
C ILE A 59 8.25 8.93 -14.76
N ALA A 60 7.87 9.67 -15.80
CA ALA A 60 7.41 11.03 -15.76
C ALA A 60 5.95 11.12 -15.28
N GLY A 61 5.71 12.12 -14.43
CA GLY A 61 4.60 13.08 -14.49
C GLY A 61 3.16 12.55 -14.52
N ILE A 62 2.41 12.87 -13.46
CA ILE A 62 1.10 13.50 -13.61
C ILE A 62 1.08 14.69 -12.63
N ASN A 63 0.79 15.87 -13.18
CA ASN A 63 0.57 17.11 -12.47
C ASN A 63 -0.72 16.98 -11.64
N ASP A 64 -0.63 17.15 -10.33
CA ASP A 64 -1.82 17.43 -9.52
C ASP A 64 -1.55 18.66 -8.66
N GLU A 65 -2.13 19.77 -9.08
CA GLU A 65 -2.10 21.05 -8.39
C GLU A 65 -3.04 20.98 -7.19
N ASN A 66 -2.60 20.33 -6.10
CA ASN A 66 -2.97 20.60 -4.70
C ASN A 66 -2.52 19.44 -3.78
N SER A 67 -1.25 19.40 -3.41
CA SER A 67 -0.84 18.88 -2.10
C SER A 67 0.58 19.35 -1.74
N ASP A 68 0.79 19.58 -0.45
CA ASP A 68 1.95 20.23 0.16
C ASP A 68 3.33 19.93 -0.47
N LYS A 69 4.02 21.02 -0.82
CA LYS A 69 5.37 21.08 -1.44
C LYS A 69 6.52 20.67 -0.50
N THR A 70 6.33 19.69 0.39
CA THR A 70 7.34 19.26 1.38
C THR A 70 7.72 17.80 1.33
N LYS A 71 7.14 16.98 0.43
CA LYS A 71 7.54 15.57 0.30
C LYS A 71 8.82 15.41 -0.53
N GLY A 72 9.98 15.57 0.11
CA GLY A 72 11.22 14.93 -0.36
C GLY A 72 10.99 13.43 -0.58
N LYS A 73 11.83 12.77 -1.38
CA LYS A 73 11.71 11.32 -1.69
C LYS A 73 11.75 10.48 -0.40
N CYS A 74 10.60 10.28 0.24
CA CYS A 74 10.47 9.47 1.44
C CYS A 74 10.39 8.01 1.01
N LYS A 75 11.38 7.20 1.41
CA LYS A 75 11.37 5.77 1.13
C LYS A 75 10.41 5.08 2.10
N LEU A 76 9.31 4.57 1.56
CA LEU A 76 8.26 3.90 2.31
C LEU A 76 8.49 2.39 2.31
N TYR A 77 8.32 1.74 3.47
CA TYR A 77 8.40 0.30 3.59
C TYR A 77 7.15 -0.28 4.25
N VAL A 78 6.64 -1.37 3.68
CA VAL A 78 5.41 -2.04 4.13
C VAL A 78 5.64 -3.54 4.28
N GLY A 79 4.72 -4.20 4.98
CA GLY A 79 4.73 -5.64 5.20
C GLY A 79 5.51 -6.08 6.45
N SER A 80 5.19 -7.27 6.93
CA SER A 80 5.72 -7.82 8.19
C SER A 80 7.24 -7.92 8.20
N GLN A 81 7.85 -8.31 7.08
CA GLN A 81 9.31 -8.45 6.98
C GLN A 81 10.02 -7.08 7.09
N SER A 82 9.49 -6.05 6.44
CA SER A 82 10.06 -4.71 6.50
C SER A 82 9.93 -4.09 7.90
N LEU A 83 8.76 -4.26 8.52
CA LEU A 83 8.43 -3.72 9.85
C LEU A 83 9.11 -4.47 11.00
N GLY A 84 9.42 -5.75 10.82
CA GLY A 84 10.10 -6.57 11.82
C GLY A 84 11.61 -6.31 11.96
N TYR A 85 12.21 -5.58 11.02
CA TYR A 85 13.61 -5.22 11.06
C TYR A 85 13.77 -3.80 11.61
N ARG A 86 14.41 -3.65 12.78
CA ARG A 86 14.77 -2.32 13.29
C ARG A 86 15.69 -1.63 12.28
N ARG A 87 15.37 -0.38 11.96
CA ARG A 87 16.24 0.50 11.17
C ARG A 87 16.35 1.82 11.92
N ASP A 88 17.56 2.36 11.99
CA ASP A 88 17.76 3.65 12.66
C ASP A 88 17.06 4.76 11.86
N HIS A 89 16.58 5.78 12.57
CA HIS A 89 15.88 6.94 11.99
C HIS A 89 14.59 6.58 11.22
N MET A 90 13.96 5.46 11.58
CA MET A 90 12.69 5.02 11.01
C MET A 90 11.65 4.83 12.09
N GLU A 91 10.45 5.34 11.84
CA GLU A 91 9.31 5.22 12.74
C GLU A 91 8.18 4.43 12.08
N VAL A 92 7.48 3.62 12.88
CA VAL A 92 6.28 2.88 12.45
C VAL A 92 5.07 3.78 12.53
N MET A 93 4.53 4.15 11.38
CA MET A 93 3.42 5.08 11.24
C MET A 93 2.14 4.38 10.79
N SER A 94 1.01 5.04 11.06
CA SER A 94 -0.34 4.60 10.65
C SER A 94 -0.84 5.50 9.52
N PRO A 95 -1.40 4.94 8.43
CA PRO A 95 -2.14 5.74 7.45
C PRO A 95 -3.51 6.22 7.97
N LEU A 96 -3.92 5.74 9.16
CA LEU A 96 -5.15 6.13 9.82
C LEU A 96 -4.90 7.10 10.96
N LYS A 97 -5.79 8.09 11.09
CA LYS A 97 -5.93 8.95 12.27
C LYS A 97 -7.41 8.94 12.69
N ASN A 98 -7.68 8.60 13.96
CA ASN A 98 -9.04 8.47 14.47
C ASN A 98 -9.95 7.58 13.61
N GLY A 99 -9.39 6.47 13.10
CA GLY A 99 -10.10 5.54 12.20
C GLY A 99 -10.18 6.00 10.74
N VAL A 100 -9.96 7.27 10.44
CA VAL A 100 -10.06 7.83 9.07
C VAL A 100 -8.72 7.72 8.35
N VAL A 101 -8.75 7.34 7.08
CA VAL A 101 -7.57 7.35 6.20
C VAL A 101 -7.12 8.80 5.98
N VAL A 102 -5.89 9.12 6.40
CA VAL A 102 -5.26 10.44 6.21
C VAL A 102 -4.18 10.44 5.14
N ASP A 103 -3.62 9.28 4.79
CA ASP A 103 -2.66 9.15 3.68
C ASP A 103 -3.04 7.97 2.77
N TYR A 104 -3.74 8.28 1.68
CA TYR A 104 -4.15 7.29 0.68
C TYR A 104 -2.96 6.73 -0.12
N ASN A 105 -1.88 7.48 -0.30
CA ASN A 105 -0.70 6.99 -1.01
C ASN A 105 -0.06 5.83 -0.24
N VAL A 106 0.01 5.94 1.08
CA VAL A 106 0.44 4.85 1.95
C VAL A 106 -0.52 3.65 1.84
N VAL A 107 -1.84 3.88 1.88
CA VAL A 107 -2.83 2.80 1.74
C VAL A 107 -2.66 2.05 0.41
N TYR A 108 -2.48 2.76 -0.70
CA TYR A 108 -2.23 2.14 -2.00
C TYR A 108 -0.97 1.28 -2.00
N ASN A 109 0.13 1.75 -1.40
CA ASN A 109 1.35 0.95 -1.27
C ASN A 109 1.14 -0.32 -0.42
N ILE A 110 0.35 -0.23 0.66
CA ILE A 110 0.01 -1.39 1.48
C ILE A 110 -0.86 -2.39 0.70
N TRP A 111 -1.87 -1.90 -0.03
CA TRP A 111 -2.72 -2.74 -0.87
C TRP A 111 -1.94 -3.42 -1.98
N ASP A 112 -1.12 -2.68 -2.71
CA ASP A 112 -0.26 -3.19 -3.76
C ASP A 112 0.68 -4.29 -3.23
N HIS A 113 1.30 -4.07 -2.06
CA HIS A 113 2.08 -5.11 -1.38
C HIS A 113 1.23 -6.34 -1.00
N ALA A 114 0.04 -6.14 -0.46
CA ALA A 114 -0.84 -7.24 -0.06
C ALA A 114 -1.38 -8.05 -1.25
N LEU A 115 -1.79 -7.35 -2.32
CA LEU A 115 -2.30 -7.96 -3.55
C LEU A 115 -1.20 -8.72 -4.27
N ARG A 116 0.04 -8.21 -4.32
CA ARG A 116 1.17 -8.99 -4.84
C ARG A 116 1.33 -10.32 -4.10
N LEU A 117 1.24 -10.34 -2.77
CA LEU A 117 1.33 -11.59 -2.01
C LEU A 117 0.18 -12.56 -2.29
N VAL A 118 -1.00 -12.07 -2.67
CA VAL A 118 -2.14 -12.91 -3.06
C VAL A 118 -2.01 -13.40 -4.51
N LEU A 119 -1.73 -12.49 -5.44
CA LEU A 119 -1.73 -12.74 -6.89
C LEU A 119 -0.49 -13.49 -7.38
N ILE A 120 0.68 -13.30 -6.76
CA ILE A 120 1.88 -14.06 -7.11
C ILE A 120 1.65 -15.57 -6.89
N ILE A 121 0.75 -15.94 -5.97
CA ILE A 121 0.43 -17.33 -5.68
C ILE A 121 -0.57 -17.92 -6.69
N ASP A 122 -1.35 -17.08 -7.38
CA ASP A 122 -2.45 -17.49 -8.24
C ASP A 122 -2.28 -16.88 -9.63
N SER A 123 -1.40 -17.49 -10.44
CA SER A 123 -1.14 -17.08 -11.82
C SER A 123 -2.25 -17.48 -12.82
N GLY A 124 -3.45 -17.84 -12.32
CA GLY A 124 -4.61 -18.10 -13.17
C GLY A 124 -5.19 -16.78 -13.69
N TYR A 125 -5.25 -16.62 -15.02
CA TYR A 125 -5.78 -15.44 -15.73
C TYR A 125 -7.30 -15.26 -15.60
N ASN A 126 -7.86 -15.44 -14.40
CA ASN A 126 -9.27 -15.22 -14.15
C ASN A 126 -9.55 -13.73 -13.94
N ARG A 127 -10.71 -13.24 -14.38
CA ARG A 127 -11.15 -11.87 -14.11
C ARG A 127 -11.30 -11.70 -12.59
N ILE A 128 -10.46 -10.85 -12.00
CA ILE A 128 -10.47 -10.58 -10.56
C ILE A 128 -11.30 -9.34 -10.27
N ILE A 129 -12.34 -9.49 -9.45
CA ILE A 129 -13.09 -8.37 -8.89
C ILE A 129 -12.57 -8.12 -7.47
N ILE A 130 -12.06 -6.92 -7.22
CA ILE A 130 -11.63 -6.51 -5.88
C ILE A 130 -12.83 -5.86 -5.18
N LEU A 131 -13.36 -6.51 -4.14
CA LEU A 131 -14.31 -5.91 -3.21
C LEU A 131 -13.54 -5.45 -1.97
N SER A 132 -13.41 -4.13 -1.81
CA SER A 132 -12.97 -3.54 -0.55
C SER A 132 -14.19 -3.40 0.36
N ILE A 133 -14.20 -4.11 1.49
CA ILE A 133 -15.20 -3.91 2.53
C ILE A 133 -14.51 -3.18 3.67
N PHE A 134 -14.76 -1.87 3.76
CA PHE A 134 -14.28 -1.05 4.87
C PHE A 134 -15.13 -1.33 6.11
N PHE A 135 -14.70 -2.26 6.96
CA PHE A 135 -15.19 -2.30 8.34
C PHE A 135 -14.41 -1.28 9.15
N PHE A 136 -14.96 -0.07 9.26
CA PHE A 136 -14.61 0.84 10.36
C PHE A 136 -15.12 0.20 11.66
N PHE A 137 -14.26 -0.52 12.39
CA PHE A 137 -14.52 -0.78 13.80
C PHE A 137 -14.00 0.41 14.60
N LEU A 138 -14.95 1.03 15.31
CA LEU A 138 -14.76 1.91 16.46
C LEU A 138 -13.69 1.34 17.42
#